data_AF-A0AA91TMP3-F1
#
_entry.id   AF-A0AA91TMP3-F1
#
_cell.length_a   1.000
_cell.length_b   1.000
_cell.length_c   1.000
_cell.angle_alpha   90.00
_cell.angle_beta   90.00
_cell.angle_gamma   90.00
#
_symmetry.space_group_name_H-M   'P 1'
#
loop_
_entity.id
_entity.type
_entity.pdbx_description
1 polymer ?
#
loop_
_entity_poly.entity_id
_entity_poly.type
_entity_poly.pdbx_seq_one_letter_code
_entity_poly.pdbx_strand_id
1 'polypeptide(L)'
;IFIRIGFLAEETGEVARAIRALEIGRDRPDEVVGSYEENKQELTEELGDVLGNLIVIANKYNIPLEEVFQSHKKKLSDRYS
;
A
#
# COMPACT_ATOMS: atom_id res chain seq x y z
N ILE A 1 -17.94 5.85 -2.28
CA ILE A 1 -16.77 6.55 -1.72
C ILE A 1 -16.52 6.13 -0.30
N PHE A 2 -17.50 6.20 0.59
CA PHE A 2 -17.38 5.59 1.92
C PHE A 2 -16.98 4.10 1.88
N ILE A 3 -17.58 3.31 0.98
CA ILE A 3 -17.20 1.90 0.75
C ILE A 3 -15.72 1.72 0.33
N ARG A 4 -15.12 2.69 -0.38
CA ARG A 4 -13.70 2.62 -0.79
C ARG A 4 -12.74 2.68 0.39
N ILE A 5 -13.17 3.24 1.52
CA ILE A 5 -12.39 3.20 2.76
C ILE A 5 -12.34 1.78 3.34
N GLY A 6 -13.40 0.99 3.17
CA GLY A 6 -13.40 -0.43 3.52
C GLY A 6 -12.36 -1.21 2.71
N PHE A 7 -12.38 -1.06 1.39
CA PHE A 7 -11.38 -1.70 0.53
C PHE A 7 -9.96 -1.21 0.82
N LEU A 8 -9.76 0.09 1.04
CA LEU A 8 -8.44 0.62 1.43
C LEU A 8 -7.90 -0.05 2.71
N ALA A 9 -8.76 -0.31 3.70
CA ALA A 9 -8.36 -1.00 4.93
C ALA A 9 -8.03 -2.48 4.68
N GLU A 10 -8.77 -3.14 3.78
CA GLU A 10 -8.51 -4.51 3.32
C GLU A 10 -7.14 -4.60 2.63
N GLU A 11 -6.88 -3.78 1.61
CA GLU A 11 -5.58 -3.79 0.90
C GLU A 11 -4.42 -3.46 1.82
N THR A 12 -4.62 -2.57 2.80
CA THR A 12 -3.58 -2.28 3.81
C THR A 12 -3.27 -3.51 4.67
N GLY A 13 -4.27 -4.34 4.95
CA GLY A 13 -4.10 -5.63 5.61
C GLY A 13 -3.29 -6.62 4.77
N GLU A 14 -3.56 -6.66 3.47
CA GLU A 14 -2.81 -7.50 2.52
C GLU A 14 -1.36 -7.04 2.36
N VAL A 15 -1.10 -5.73 2.28
CA VAL A 15 0.27 -5.17 2.34
C VAL A 15 0.99 -5.63 3.62
N ALA A 16 0.34 -5.55 4.78
CA ALA A 16 0.94 -6.00 6.04
C ALA A 16 1.26 -7.50 6.02
N ARG A 17 0.40 -8.31 5.38
CA ARG A 17 0.62 -9.75 5.19
C ARG A 17 1.83 -10.01 4.28
N ALA A 18 1.97 -9.29 3.17
CA ALA A 18 3.08 -9.41 2.24
C ALA A 18 4.42 -8.99 2.88
N ILE A 19 4.45 -7.89 3.65
CA ILE A 19 5.62 -7.48 4.43
C ILE A 19 6.01 -8.56 5.44
N ARG A 20 5.02 -9.10 6.17
CA ARG A 20 5.30 -10.16 7.16
C ARG A 20 5.95 -11.38 6.52
N ALA A 21 5.50 -11.79 5.33
CA ALA A 21 6.10 -12.90 4.59
C ALA A 21 7.59 -12.63 4.25
N LEU A 22 7.94 -11.39 3.91
CA LEU A 22 9.32 -10.97 3.63
C LEU A 22 10.20 -10.88 4.89
N GLU A 23 9.66 -10.41 6.01
CA GLU A 23 10.46 -10.11 7.20
C GLU A 23 10.64 -11.31 8.14
N ILE A 24 9.54 -12.00 8.47
CA ILE A 24 9.52 -13.02 9.53
C ILE A 24 8.85 -14.33 9.09
N GLY A 25 8.46 -14.43 7.82
CA GLY A 25 7.70 -15.55 7.29
C GLY A 25 6.24 -15.58 7.77
N ARG A 26 5.50 -16.59 7.33
CA ARG A 26 4.08 -16.74 7.64
C ARG A 26 3.90 -17.82 8.71
N ASP A 27 3.07 -17.50 9.70
CA ASP A 27 2.82 -18.37 10.85
C ASP A 27 1.69 -19.36 10.51
N ARG A 28 1.94 -20.19 9.49
CA ARG A 28 1.04 -21.23 9.02
C ARG A 28 1.84 -22.52 8.74
N PRO A 29 1.48 -23.65 9.38
CA PRO A 29 2.21 -24.92 9.23
C PRO A 29 2.20 -25.49 7.81
N ASP A 30 1.21 -25.11 7.00
CA ASP A 30 0.90 -25.62 5.67
C ASP A 30 1.37 -24.70 4.52
N GLU A 31 1.99 -23.56 4.84
CA GLU A 31 2.29 -22.54 3.86
C GLU A 31 3.72 -22.68 3.33
N VAL A 32 3.84 -22.83 2.01
CA VAL A 32 5.14 -22.90 1.33
C VAL A 32 5.78 -21.51 1.39
N VAL A 33 7.00 -21.45 1.92
CA VAL A 33 7.79 -20.22 1.93
C VAL A 33 8.15 -19.85 0.49
N GLY A 34 7.52 -18.79 -0.03
CA GLY A 34 7.88 -18.21 -1.32
C GLY A 34 9.29 -17.65 -1.31
N SER A 35 9.92 -17.62 -2.49
CA SER A 35 11.20 -16.94 -2.67
C SER A 35 11.07 -15.44 -2.40
N TYR A 36 12.20 -14.78 -2.14
CA TYR A 36 12.22 -13.33 -1.92
C TYR A 36 11.63 -12.54 -3.10
N GLU A 37 11.90 -12.95 -4.35
CA GLU A 37 11.37 -12.25 -5.53
C GLU A 37 9.86 -12.45 -5.68
N GLU A 38 9.33 -13.65 -5.38
CA GLU A 38 7.88 -13.90 -5.37
C GLU A 38 7.19 -13.03 -4.31
N ASN A 39 7.71 -13.01 -3.08
CA ASN A 39 7.12 -12.20 -2.01
C ASN A 39 7.26 -10.69 -2.27
N LYS A 40 8.32 -10.26 -2.96
CA LYS A 40 8.50 -8.86 -3.38
C LYS A 40 7.54 -8.48 -4.49
N GLN A 41 7.27 -9.38 -5.43
CA GLN A 41 6.25 -9.18 -6.45
C GLN A 41 4.87 -9.04 -5.79
N GLU A 42 4.52 -9.94 -4.87
CA GLU A 42 3.28 -9.85 -4.10
C GLU A 42 3.18 -8.51 -3.37
N LEU A 43 4.21 -8.08 -2.63
CA LEU A 43 4.21 -6.76 -1.99
C LEU A 43 4.00 -5.61 -2.98
N THR A 44 4.57 -5.71 -4.18
CA THR A 44 4.43 -4.67 -5.21
C THR A 44 2.99 -4.60 -5.72
N GLU A 45 2.31 -5.74 -5.87
CA GLU A 45 0.91 -5.84 -6.27
C GLU A 45 0.00 -5.21 -5.19
N GLU A 46 0.16 -5.61 -3.93
CA GLU A 46 -0.66 -5.10 -2.82
C GLU A 46 -0.49 -3.59 -2.59
N LEU A 47 0.74 -3.08 -2.73
CA LEU A 47 1.00 -1.63 -2.70
C LEU A 47 0.30 -0.90 -3.85
N GLY A 48 0.22 -1.54 -5.02
CA GLY A 48 -0.53 -1.06 -6.17
C GLY A 48 -2.03 -0.94 -5.89
N ASP A 49 -2.61 -1.91 -5.19
CA ASP A 49 -4.04 -1.92 -4.86
C ASP A 49 -4.40 -0.84 -3.82
N VAL A 50 -3.52 -0.61 -2.85
CA VAL A 50 -3.62 0.55 -1.94
C VAL A 50 -3.60 1.87 -2.74
N LEU A 51 -2.63 2.04 -3.64
CA LEU A 51 -2.53 3.22 -4.49
C LEU A 51 -3.76 3.40 -5.39
N GLY A 52 -4.29 2.31 -5.96
CA GLY A 52 -5.51 2.33 -6.77
C GLY A 52 -6.71 2.87 -6.00
N ASN A 53 -6.91 2.43 -4.75
CA ASN A 53 -7.97 2.95 -3.89
C ASN A 53 -7.77 4.44 -3.56
N LEU A 54 -6.54 4.88 -3.29
CA LEU A 54 -6.23 6.30 -3.07
C LEU A 54 -6.50 7.15 -4.31
N ILE A 55 -6.16 6.69 -5.51
CA ILE A 55 -6.43 7.37 -6.78
C ILE A 55 -7.94 7.54 -6.99
N VAL A 56 -8.74 6.50 -6.74
CA VAL A 56 -10.20 6.58 -6.86
C VAL A 56 -10.79 7.62 -5.90
N ILE A 57 -10.26 7.71 -4.67
CA ILE A 57 -10.67 8.71 -3.69
C ILE A 57 -10.27 10.12 -4.15
N ALA A 58 -9.03 10.32 -4.58
CA ALA A 58 -8.52 11.62 -5.03
C ALA A 58 -9.32 12.13 -6.25
N ASN A 59 -9.53 11.28 -7.25
CA ASN A 59 -10.31 11.59 -8.46
C ASN A 59 -11.74 11.99 -8.12
N LYS A 60 -12.38 11.36 -7.12
CA LYS A 60 -13.73 11.73 -6.70
C LYS A 60 -13.85 13.19 -6.29
N TYR A 61 -12.82 13.72 -5.65
CA TYR A 61 -12.77 15.08 -5.14
C TYR A 61 -12.03 16.03 -6.08
N ASN A 62 -11.73 15.60 -7.31
CA ASN A 62 -10.95 16.35 -8.30
C ASN A 62 -9.58 16.78 -7.79
N ILE A 63 -8.94 15.94 -6.98
CA ILE A 63 -7.60 16.16 -6.47
C ILE A 63 -6.64 15.39 -7.38
N PRO A 64 -5.72 16.04 -8.11
CA PRO A 64 -4.68 15.35 -8.86
C PRO A 64 -3.76 14.58 -7.90
N LEU A 65 -3.44 13.32 -8.21
CA LEU A 65 -2.56 12.52 -7.35
C LEU A 65 -1.17 13.19 -7.18
N GLU A 66 -0.65 13.81 -8.25
CA GLU A 66 0.60 14.57 -8.23
C GLU A 66 0.58 15.69 -7.17
N GLU A 67 -0.56 16.36 -6.98
CA GLU A 67 -0.70 17.42 -5.97
C GLU A 67 -0.55 16.85 -4.54
N VAL A 68 -1.09 15.65 -4.30
CA VAL A 68 -0.94 14.94 -3.02
C VAL A 68 0.54 14.62 -2.76
N PHE A 69 1.25 14.11 -3.77
CA PHE A 69 2.68 13.81 -3.67
C PHE A 69 3.52 15.05 -3.39
N GLN A 70 3.33 16.13 -4.15
CA GLN A 70 4.09 17.37 -3.97
C GLN A 70 3.83 18.02 -2.60
N SER A 71 2.57 18.03 -2.16
CA SER A 71 2.19 18.52 -0.83
C SER A 71 2.89 17.74 0.28
N HIS A 72 2.93 16.42 0.19
CA HIS A 72 3.62 15.57 1.16
C HIS A 72 5.15 15.77 1.13
N LYS A 73 5.76 15.84 -0.07
CA LYS A 73 7.19 16.09 -0.24
C LYS A 73 7.60 17.41 0.40
N LYS A 74 6.86 18.50 0.13
CA LYS A 74 7.11 19.81 0.74
C LYS A 74 7.06 19.75 2.27
N LYS A 75 6.03 19.12 2.83
CA LYS A 75 5.88 18.96 4.28
C LYS A 75 7.06 18.21 4.92
N LEU A 76 7.61 17.19 4.25
CA LEU A 76 8.79 16.47 4.72
C LEU A 76 10.04 17.33 4.63
N SER A 77 10.25 18.02 3.51
CA SER A 77 11.37 18.95 3.34
C SER A 77 11.38 20.02 4.44
N ASP A 78 10.23 20.64 4.72
CA ASP A 78 10.11 21.69 5.74
C ASP A 78 10.36 21.16 7.17
N ARG A 79 10.10 19.87 7.44
CA ARG A 79 10.28 19.26 8.76
C ARG A 79 11.74 18.89 9.06
N TYR A 80 12.50 18.51 8.03
CA TYR A 80 13.86 18.00 8.17
C TYR A 80 14.92 18.94 7.58
N SER A 81 14.56 20.20 7.30
CA SER A 81 15.51 21.28 6.94
C SER A 81 16.03 22.04 8.16
#